data_AF-A0A2Z6AJ77-F1
#
_entry.id   AF-A0A2Z6AJ77-F1
#
_cell.length_a   1.000
_cell.length_b   1.000
_cell.length_c   1.000
_cell.angle_alpha   90.00
_cell.angle_beta   90.00
_cell.angle_gamma   90.00
#
_symmetry.space_group_name_H-M   'P 1'
#
loop_
_entity.id
_entity.type
_entity.pdbx_description
1 polymer ?
#
loop_
_entity_poly.entity_id
_entity_poly.type
_entity_poly.pdbx_seq_one_letter_code
_entity_poly.pdbx_strand_id
1 'polypeptide(L)' 'MSKVPAVTLGFWLIKILATTLGETGGDTVSMTMNLGYLVGTAIFLTVLVALVWWRA' A
#
# COMPACT_ATOMS: atom_id res chain seq x y z
N MET A 1 21.83 -15.24 -8.69
CA MET A 1 21.22 -14.04 -9.31
C MET A 1 20.56 -13.23 -8.21
N SER A 2 21.08 -12.04 -7.90
CA SER A 2 20.60 -11.24 -6.78
C SER A 2 19.13 -10.86 -6.97
N LYS A 3 18.26 -11.34 -6.07
CA LYS A 3 16.81 -11.08 -6.04
C LYS A 3 16.48 -9.75 -5.36
N VAL A 4 17.51 -8.94 -5.11
CA VAL A 4 17.47 -7.73 -4.30
C VAL A 4 17.67 -6.54 -5.22
N PRO A 5 16.83 -5.49 -5.14
CA PRO A 5 17.02 -4.27 -5.91
C PRO A 5 18.39 -3.65 -5.61
N ALA A 6 19.00 -3.02 -6.61
CA ALA A 6 20.18 -2.20 -6.39
C ALA A 6 19.84 -1.06 -5.42
N VAL A 7 20.59 -0.95 -4.32
CA VAL A 7 20.39 0.05 -3.25
C VAL A 7 20.89 1.42 -3.72
N THR A 8 20.17 2.01 -4.67
CA THR A 8 20.43 3.33 -5.22
C THR A 8 19.65 4.41 -4.46
N LEU A 9 19.90 5.69 -4.76
CA LEU A 9 19.11 6.79 -4.19
C LEU A 9 17.62 6.66 -4.54
N GLY A 10 17.30 6.20 -5.76
CA GLY A 10 15.92 5.97 -6.19
C GLY A 10 15.22 4.90 -5.34
N PHE A 11 15.92 3.83 -4.94
CA PHE A 11 15.38 2.81 -4.04
C PHE A 11 14.93 3.42 -2.71
N TRP A 12 15.76 4.26 -2.09
CA TRP A 12 15.44 4.88 -0.82
C TRP A 12 14.30 5.90 -0.93
N LEU A 13 14.28 6.70 -1.98
CA LEU A 13 13.21 7.67 -2.22
C LEU A 13 11.85 6.97 -2.36
N ILE A 14 11.77 5.96 -3.24
CA ILE A 14 10.54 5.20 -3.47
C ILE A 14 10.12 4.48 -2.19
N LYS A 15 11.06 3.90 -1.44
CA LYS A 15 10.75 3.19 -0.19
C LYS A 15 10.09 4.11 0.84
N ILE A 16 10.66 5.30 1.06
CA ILE A 16 10.11 6.28 2.00
C ILE A 16 8.75 6.78 1.51
N LEU A 17 8.61 7.12 0.23
CA LEU A 17 7.34 7.55 -0.34
C LEU A 17 6.26 6.48 -0.20
N ALA A 18 6.60 5.21 -0.50
CA ALA A 18 5.67 4.09 -0.41
C ALA A 18 5.20 3.87 1.04
N THR A 19 6.09 3.97 2.04
CA THR A 19 5.69 3.81 3.45
C THR A 19 4.87 5.01 3.95
N THR A 20 5.28 6.24 3.64
CA THR A 20 4.56 7.44 4.08
C THR A 20 3.19 7.54 3.43
N LEU A 21 3.10 7.28 2.12
CA LEU A 21 1.84 7.25 1.38
C LEU A 21 0.94 6.11 1.84
N GLY A 22 1.52 4.94 2.14
CA GLY A 22 0.78 3.77 2.62
C GLY A 22 0.08 4.03 3.95
N GLU A 23 0.82 4.49 4.96
CA GLU A 23 0.26 4.79 6.29
C GLU A 23 -0.76 5.94 6.21
N THR A 24 -0.37 7.08 5.62
CA THR A 24 -1.24 8.27 5.54
C THR A 24 -2.48 8.00 4.67
N GLY A 25 -2.34 7.28 3.56
CA GLY A 25 -3.44 6.91 2.69
C GLY A 25 -4.40 5.93 3.36
N GLY A 26 -3.87 4.95 4.09
CA GLY A 26 -4.66 4.01 4.90
C GLY A 26 -5.47 4.71 5.99
N ASP A 27 -4.84 5.64 6.71
CA ASP A 27 -5.47 6.46 7.75
C ASP A 27 -6.54 7.40 7.16
N THR A 28 -6.30 7.96 5.98
CA THR A 28 -7.28 8.82 5.30
C THR A 28 -8.56 8.04 4.97
N VAL A 29 -8.43 6.85 4.40
CA VAL A 29 -9.59 6.00 4.05
C VAL A 29 -10.30 5.50 5.30
N SER A 30 -9.56 5.09 6.33
CA SER A 30 -10.15 4.45 7.52
C SER A 30 -10.70 5.46 8.54
N MET A 31 -10.01 6.59 8.73
CA MET A 31 -10.32 7.58 9.78
C MET A 31 -10.92 8.87 9.21
N THR A 32 -10.32 9.46 8.17
CA THR A 32 -10.79 10.77 7.63
C THR A 32 -12.12 10.65 6.90
N MET A 33 -12.38 9.55 6.20
CA MET A 33 -13.67 9.31 5.54
C MET A 33 -14.76 8.79 6.50
N ASN A 34 -14.48 8.67 7.81
CA ASN A 34 -15.38 8.13 8.84
C ASN A 34 -15.94 6.71 8.53
N LEU A 35 -15.27 5.97 7.64
CA LEU A 35 -15.67 4.63 7.24
C LEU A 35 -15.41 3.59 8.35
N GLY A 36 -14.50 3.91 9.27
CA GLY A 36 -14.06 3.00 10.32
C GLY A 36 -13.04 1.98 9.82
N TYR A 37 -12.31 1.39 10.78
CA TYR A 37 -11.17 0.51 10.48
C TYR A 37 -11.58 -0.75 9.72
N LEU A 38 -12.77 -1.29 10.01
CA LEU A 38 -13.29 -2.50 9.37
C LEU A 38 -13.56 -2.29 7.89
N VAL A 39 -14.23 -1.18 7.54
CA VAL A 39 -14.55 -0.85 6.14
C VAL A 39 -13.30 -0.44 5.38
N GLY A 40 -12.41 0.36 5.99
CA GLY A 40 -11.12 0.72 5.40
C GLY A 40 -10.28 -0.51 5.06
N THR A 41 -10.13 -1.44 6.01
CA THR A 41 -9.40 -2.70 5.79
C THR A 41 -10.06 -3.56 4.71
N ALA A 42 -11.39 -3.66 4.71
CA ALA A 42 -12.13 -4.42 3.70
C ALA A 42 -11.92 -3.86 2.27
N ILE A 43 -11.85 -2.53 2.11
CA ILE A 43 -11.55 -1.88 0.82
C ILE A 43 -10.16 -2.31 0.33
N PHE A 44 -9.11 -2.16 1.15
CA PHE A 44 -7.76 -2.54 0.76
C PHE A 44 -7.62 -4.05 0.48
N LEU A 45 -8.26 -4.91 1.27
CA LEU A 45 -8.29 -6.35 1.04
C LEU A 45 -8.98 -6.71 -0.28
N THR A 46 -10.13 -6.07 -0.57
CA THR A 46 -10.86 -6.34 -1.82
C THR A 46 -10.04 -5.93 -3.03
N VAL A 47 -9.37 -4.77 -2.98
CA VAL A 47 -8.46 -4.32 -4.04
C VAL A 47 -7.28 -5.29 -4.20
N LEU A 48 -6.68 -5.75 -3.10
CA LEU A 48 -5.57 -6.70 -3.14
C LEU A 48 -5.99 -8.03 -3.78
N VAL A 49 -7.12 -8.59 -3.37
CA VAL A 49 -7.66 -9.84 -3.94
C VAL A 49 -7.95 -9.65 -5.43
N ALA A 50 -8.58 -8.55 -5.83
CA ALA A 50 -8.85 -8.26 -7.23
C ALA A 50 -7.56 -8.15 -8.06
N LEU A 51 -6.52 -7.52 -7.53
CA LEU A 51 -5.22 -7.41 -8.19
C LEU A 51 -4.51 -8.75 -8.31
N VAL A 52 -4.55 -9.58 -7.26
CA VAL A 52 -4.00 -10.95 -7.30
C VAL A 52 -4.75 -11.79 -8.34
N TRP A 53 -6.07 -11.70 -8.36
CA TRP A 53 -6.91 -12.46 -9.28
C TRP A 53 -6.74 -11.99 -10.73
N TRP A 54 -6.58 -10.68 -10.97
CA TRP A 54 -6.26 -10.13 -12.29
C TRP A 54 -4.89 -10.56 -12.81
N ARG A 55 -3.93 -10.82 -11.90
CA ARG A 55 -2.56 -11.24 -12.22
C ARG A 55 -2.39 -12.75 -12.35
N ALA A 56 -3.35 -13.54 -11.85
CA ALA A 56 -3.38 -15.00 -11.91
C ALA A 56 -3.94 -15.50 -13.25
#